data_AF-A0A3S9SGF1-F1
#
_entry.id   AF-A0A3S9SGF1-F1
#
_cell.length_a   1.000
_cell.length_b   1.000
_cell.length_c   1.000
_cell.angle_alpha   90.00
_cell.angle_beta   90.00
_cell.angle_gamma   90.00
#
_symmetry.space_group_name_H-M   'P 1'
#
loop_
_entity.id
_entity.type
_entity.pdbx_description
1 polymer ?
#
loop_
_entity_poly.entity_id
_entity_poly.type
_entity_poly.pdbx_seq_one_letter_code
_entity_poly.pdbx_strand_id
1 'polypeptide(L)'
;MTQQNKTHYRKVFDSPYLSAADIVEPVALTIRCVQVETDKTKKTKDQMNTAYFVEREIRAGEPLKPMILNATNSKMVAKITGSPFLEDWNGVTVEIYVDHNVRFGRETVEGLRIRPAAIRPKRELTPDNQKMWLRALDAYKREGNLDSVEARVHISEENRQLLIQQAEQS
;
A
#
# COMPACT_ATOMS: atom_id res chain seq x y z
N MET A 1 -23.69 1.83 -14.55
CA MET A 1 -23.15 2.27 -15.86
C MET A 1 -21.80 1.59 -16.05
N THR A 2 -21.71 0.64 -16.98
CA THR A 2 -20.47 -0.07 -17.33
C THR A 2 -19.50 0.90 -18.00
N GLN A 3 -18.47 1.33 -17.28
CA GLN A 3 -17.44 2.20 -17.84
C GLN A 3 -16.64 1.43 -18.89
N GLN A 4 -16.67 1.92 -20.13
CA GLN A 4 -15.90 1.38 -21.25
C GLN A 4 -14.40 1.41 -20.94
N ASN A 5 -13.73 0.28 -21.16
CA ASN A 5 -12.26 0.17 -21.19
C ASN A 5 -11.69 1.05 -22.32
N LYS A 6 -11.49 2.35 -22.05
CA LYS A 6 -10.79 3.27 -22.95
C LYS A 6 -9.31 3.29 -22.57
N THR A 7 -8.45 3.02 -23.55
CA THR A 7 -6.98 3.09 -23.36
C THR A 7 -6.52 4.54 -23.43
N HIS A 8 -5.86 5.03 -22.37
CA HIS A 8 -5.29 6.37 -22.36
C HIS A 8 -4.12 6.48 -23.35
N TYR A 9 -4.08 7.53 -24.19
CA TYR A 9 -3.08 7.64 -25.27
C TYR A 9 -1.63 7.56 -24.79
N ARG A 10 -1.35 8.06 -23.57
CA ARG A 10 0.01 7.98 -22.97
C ARG A 10 0.47 6.56 -22.62
N LYS A 11 -0.41 5.54 -22.62
CA LYS A 11 -0.01 4.15 -22.35
C LYS A 11 0.91 3.58 -23.43
N VAL A 12 0.88 4.10 -24.66
CA VAL A 12 1.74 3.65 -25.76
C VAL A 12 3.22 3.98 -25.56
N PHE A 13 3.56 4.87 -24.63
CA PHE A 13 4.94 5.25 -24.33
C PHE A 13 5.65 4.26 -23.39
N ASP A 14 5.01 3.14 -23.05
CA ASP A 14 5.51 1.99 -22.27
C ASP A 14 6.49 2.36 -21.13
N SER A 15 6.04 3.25 -20.25
CA SER A 15 6.81 3.59 -19.05
C SER A 15 6.89 2.37 -18.12
N PRO A 16 8.07 2.06 -17.53
CA PRO A 16 8.20 1.01 -16.53
C PRO A 16 7.57 1.38 -15.18
N TYR A 17 7.13 2.63 -15.03
CA TYR A 17 6.55 3.18 -13.80
C TYR A 17 5.06 3.49 -13.95
N LEU A 18 4.36 3.42 -12.82
CA LEU A 18 2.97 3.82 -12.68
C LEU A 18 2.79 5.30 -13.04
N SER A 19 1.76 5.59 -13.82
CA SER A 19 1.47 6.93 -14.32
C SER A 19 0.00 7.29 -14.12
N ALA A 20 -0.33 8.58 -14.28
CA ALA A 20 -1.73 9.04 -14.26
C ALA A 20 -2.60 8.34 -15.30
N ALA A 21 -2.02 7.87 -16.41
CA ALA A 21 -2.72 7.12 -17.45
C ALA A 21 -3.21 5.73 -17.00
N ASP A 22 -2.62 5.18 -15.95
CA ASP A 22 -2.95 3.86 -15.40
C ASP A 22 -4.09 3.96 -14.35
N ILE A 23 -4.26 5.12 -13.74
CA ILE A 23 -5.22 5.40 -12.67
C ILE A 23 -6.48 6.04 -13.26
N VAL A 24 -7.60 5.31 -13.28
CA VAL A 24 -8.92 5.84 -13.71
C VAL A 24 -9.72 6.30 -12.50
N GLU A 25 -9.63 5.56 -11.41
CA GLU A 25 -10.25 5.87 -10.12
C GLU A 25 -9.18 5.77 -9.02
N PRO A 26 -9.35 6.47 -7.89
CA PRO A 26 -8.45 6.32 -6.76
C PRO A 26 -8.29 4.85 -6.37
N VAL A 27 -7.04 4.41 -6.19
CA VAL A 27 -6.72 3.01 -5.87
C VAL A 27 -5.96 2.94 -4.56
N ALA A 28 -6.43 2.10 -3.65
CA ALA A 28 -5.75 1.83 -2.40
C ALA A 28 -4.78 0.65 -2.56
N LEU A 29 -3.49 0.92 -2.40
CA LEU A 29 -2.39 -0.04 -2.55
C LEU A 29 -1.56 -0.12 -1.27
N THR A 30 -1.04 -1.28 -0.95
CA THR A 30 -0.15 -1.47 0.20
C THR A 30 1.30 -1.43 -0.25
N ILE A 31 2.09 -0.51 0.32
CA ILE A 31 3.53 -0.42 0.05
C ILE A 31 4.20 -1.69 0.57
N ARG A 32 4.84 -2.46 -0.31
CA ARG A 32 5.66 -3.62 0.05
C ARG A 32 7.05 -3.18 0.49
N CYS A 33 7.69 -2.37 -0.34
CA CYS A 33 9.00 -1.79 -0.07
C CYS A 33 9.24 -0.52 -0.88
N VAL A 34 10.09 0.36 -0.36
CA VAL A 34 10.65 1.49 -1.12
C VAL A 34 12.15 1.29 -1.26
N GLN A 35 12.64 1.38 -2.50
CA GLN A 35 14.05 1.21 -2.82
C GLN A 35 14.58 2.45 -3.53
N VAL A 36 15.83 2.83 -3.23
CA VAL A 36 16.56 3.85 -3.97
C VAL A 36 17.17 3.17 -5.19
N GLU A 37 16.62 3.46 -6.37
CA GLU A 37 17.04 2.83 -7.63
C GLU A 37 17.39 3.89 -8.67
N THR A 38 18.28 3.55 -9.60
CA THR A 38 18.50 4.38 -10.79
C THR A 38 17.27 4.30 -11.71
N ASP A 39 16.96 5.42 -12.38
CA ASP A 39 15.87 5.51 -13.35
C ASP A 39 15.92 4.38 -14.41
N LYS A 40 14.85 3.57 -14.43
CA LYS A 40 14.66 2.43 -15.35
C LYS A 40 14.30 2.85 -16.76
N THR A 41 13.89 4.10 -16.99
CA THR A 41 13.67 4.61 -18.35
C THR A 41 14.98 4.80 -19.11
N LYS A 42 16.13 4.74 -18.41
CA LYS A 42 17.48 5.02 -18.93
C LYS A 42 17.63 6.43 -19.50
N LYS A 43 16.68 7.34 -19.22
CA LYS A 43 16.73 8.74 -19.65
C LYS A 43 17.62 9.56 -18.75
N THR A 44 17.61 9.28 -17.45
CA THR A 44 18.53 9.91 -16.49
C THR A 44 19.33 8.86 -15.73
N LYS A 45 20.36 9.32 -15.02
CA LYS A 45 21.13 8.50 -14.06
C LYS A 45 20.75 8.81 -12.62
N ASP A 46 19.63 9.50 -12.43
CA ASP A 46 19.21 9.95 -11.11
C ASP A 46 18.77 8.77 -10.26
N GLN A 47 19.03 8.86 -8.97
CA GLN A 47 18.47 7.95 -8.00
C GLN A 47 17.08 8.41 -7.57
N MET A 48 16.12 7.49 -7.59
CA MET A 48 14.73 7.77 -7.31
C MET A 48 14.20 6.79 -6.26
N ASN A 49 13.41 7.33 -5.32
CA ASN A 49 12.63 6.51 -4.40
C ASN A 49 11.53 5.80 -5.19
N THR A 50 11.64 4.48 -5.30
CA THR A 50 10.72 3.65 -6.08
C THR A 50 9.92 2.77 -5.13
N ALA A 51 8.61 3.01 -5.07
CA ALA A 51 7.68 2.22 -4.27
C ALA A 51 7.16 1.02 -5.06
N TYR A 52 7.33 -0.15 -4.47
CA TYR A 52 6.70 -1.39 -4.91
C TYR A 52 5.53 -1.71 -4.00
N PHE A 53 4.47 -2.27 -4.58
CA PHE A 53 3.25 -2.61 -3.86
C PHE A 53 3.11 -4.11 -3.66
N VAL A 54 2.26 -4.50 -2.71
CA VAL A 54 1.95 -5.91 -2.42
C VAL A 54 1.04 -6.49 -3.51
N GLU A 55 0.11 -5.68 -4.00
CA GLU A 55 -0.77 -6.04 -5.10
C GLU A 55 0.03 -6.32 -6.38
N ARG A 56 -0.39 -7.35 -7.13
CA ARG A 56 0.29 -7.75 -8.38
C ARG A 56 -0.28 -7.07 -9.61
N GLU A 57 -1.56 -6.71 -9.54
CA GLU A 57 -2.32 -6.20 -10.66
C GLU A 57 -3.14 -5.00 -10.19
N ILE A 58 -3.20 -3.94 -11.00
CA ILE A 58 -4.03 -2.78 -10.73
C ILE A 58 -5.50 -3.06 -11.10
N ARG A 59 -5.71 -3.90 -12.11
CA ARG A 59 -6.99 -4.44 -12.60
C ARG A 59 -6.72 -5.85 -13.12
N ALA A 60 -7.76 -6.67 -13.23
CA ALA A 60 -7.61 -8.03 -13.74
C ALA A 60 -6.85 -8.05 -15.08
N GLY A 61 -5.68 -8.69 -15.09
CA GLY A 61 -4.81 -8.82 -16.27
C GLY A 61 -3.94 -7.59 -16.58
N GLU A 62 -3.93 -6.56 -15.74
CA GLU A 62 -3.05 -5.39 -15.87
C GLU A 62 -2.01 -5.38 -14.73
N PRO A 63 -0.74 -5.74 -14.99
CA PRO A 63 0.30 -5.76 -13.98
C PRO A 63 0.50 -4.40 -13.32
N LEU A 64 0.63 -4.40 -12.00
CA LEU A 64 0.86 -3.18 -11.24
C LEU A 64 2.32 -2.75 -11.35
N LYS A 65 2.52 -1.58 -11.95
CA LYS A 65 3.84 -0.95 -12.07
C LYS A 65 4.26 -0.31 -10.75
N PRO A 66 5.57 -0.26 -10.44
CA PRO A 66 6.07 0.50 -9.31
C PRO A 66 5.87 2.00 -9.51
N MET A 67 5.77 2.76 -8.42
CA MET A 67 5.56 4.21 -8.47
C MET A 67 6.82 4.96 -8.04
N ILE A 68 7.23 5.98 -8.81
CA ILE A 68 8.26 6.93 -8.36
C ILE A 68 7.65 7.87 -7.32
N LEU A 69 8.28 7.93 -6.15
CA LEU A 69 7.94 8.87 -5.09
C LEU A 69 8.76 10.15 -5.24
N ASN A 70 8.14 11.18 -5.83
CA ASN A 70 8.69 12.54 -5.79
C ASN A 70 8.68 13.12 -4.36
N ALA A 71 9.26 14.31 -4.18
CA ALA A 71 9.37 14.95 -2.87
C ALA A 71 8.01 15.16 -2.17
N THR A 72 6.96 15.55 -2.91
CA THR A 72 5.61 15.74 -2.36
C THR A 72 5.02 14.43 -1.86
N ASN A 73 5.11 13.38 -2.67
CA ASN A 73 4.57 12.06 -2.31
C ASN A 73 5.37 11.42 -1.18
N SER A 74 6.71 11.54 -1.20
CA SER A 74 7.59 11.08 -0.11
C SER A 74 7.24 11.75 1.22
N LYS A 75 7.05 13.09 1.23
CA LYS A 75 6.61 13.82 2.42
C LYS A 75 5.24 13.36 2.92
N MET A 76 4.33 13.01 2.02
CA MET A 76 3.01 12.50 2.41
C MET A 76 3.12 11.13 3.07
N VAL A 77 3.91 10.20 2.50
CA VAL A 77 4.13 8.89 3.13
C VAL A 77 4.77 9.05 4.49
N ALA A 78 5.81 9.88 4.62
CA ALA A 78 6.43 10.18 5.91
C ALA A 78 5.45 10.75 6.94
N LYS A 79 4.48 11.57 6.51
CA LYS A 79 3.43 12.08 7.38
C LYS A 79 2.42 10.99 7.79
N ILE A 80 2.09 10.08 6.88
CA ILE A 80 1.17 8.95 7.15
C ILE A 80 1.80 7.99 8.17
N THR A 81 3.10 7.72 8.04
CA THR A 81 3.82 6.77 8.91
C THR A 81 4.37 7.41 10.18
N GLY A 82 4.48 8.74 10.21
CA GLY A 82 5.18 9.46 11.28
C GLY A 82 6.69 9.30 11.24
N SER A 83 7.25 8.71 10.17
CA SER A 83 8.68 8.43 10.06
C SER A 83 9.25 8.86 8.71
N PRO A 84 10.43 9.52 8.67
CA PRO A 84 11.11 9.84 7.42
C PRO A 84 11.89 8.66 6.82
N PHE A 85 12.00 7.52 7.51
CA PHE A 85 12.79 6.37 7.08
C PHE A 85 12.00 5.46 6.13
N LEU A 86 12.63 4.99 5.06
CA LEU A 86 11.98 4.20 4.01
C LEU A 86 11.51 2.83 4.52
N GLU A 87 12.25 2.26 5.46
CA GLU A 87 11.99 0.96 6.09
C GLU A 87 10.65 0.95 6.83
N ASP A 88 10.28 2.08 7.43
CA ASP A 88 9.05 2.27 8.20
C ASP A 88 7.82 2.47 7.30
N TRP A 89 8.01 2.58 5.98
CA TRP A 89 6.92 2.78 5.03
C TRP A 89 6.32 1.45 4.54
N ASN A 90 6.94 0.33 4.91
CA ASN A 90 6.52 -1.00 4.51
C ASN A 90 5.24 -1.43 5.24
N GLY A 91 4.32 -2.05 4.49
CA GLY A 91 3.02 -2.50 5.00
C GLY A 91 1.95 -1.41 5.11
N VAL A 92 2.29 -0.16 4.77
CA VAL A 92 1.38 0.97 4.86
C VAL A 92 0.46 1.00 3.64
N THR A 93 -0.85 1.09 3.89
CA THR A 93 -1.84 1.21 2.81
C THR A 93 -2.10 2.67 2.52
N VAL A 94 -1.90 3.05 1.26
CA VAL A 94 -2.04 4.41 0.76
C VAL A 94 -3.05 4.44 -0.38
N GLU A 95 -3.76 5.55 -0.51
CA GLU A 95 -4.63 5.76 -1.67
C GLU A 95 -3.93 6.68 -2.68
N ILE A 96 -3.83 6.19 -3.91
CA ILE A 96 -3.22 6.87 -5.04
C ILE A 96 -4.33 7.42 -5.92
N TYR A 97 -4.25 8.70 -6.27
CA TYR A 97 -5.21 9.38 -7.13
C TYR A 97 -4.50 10.32 -8.11
N VAL A 98 -5.21 10.71 -9.17
CA VAL A 98 -4.74 11.72 -10.12
C VAL A 98 -5.21 13.09 -9.67
N ASP A 99 -4.25 14.00 -9.48
CA ASP A 99 -4.51 15.42 -9.30
C ASP A 99 -4.30 16.13 -10.64
N HIS A 100 -5.36 16.76 -11.16
CA HIS A 100 -5.34 17.48 -12.44
C HIS A 100 -4.83 18.93 -12.29
N ASN A 101 -4.49 19.38 -11.08
CA ASN A 101 -4.06 20.74 -10.78
C ASN A 101 -2.56 20.85 -10.46
N VAL A 102 -1.74 19.88 -10.87
CA VAL A 102 -0.31 19.90 -10.58
C VAL A 102 0.40 20.91 -11.47
N ARG A 103 0.99 21.94 -10.87
CA ARG A 103 1.79 22.94 -11.61
C ARG A 103 3.17 22.41 -11.96
N PHE A 104 3.52 22.46 -13.24
CA PHE A 104 4.85 22.20 -13.77
C PHE A 104 5.30 23.42 -14.57
N GLY A 105 6.06 24.31 -13.93
CA GLY A 105 6.41 25.61 -14.51
C GLY A 105 5.18 26.49 -14.72
N ARG A 106 4.86 26.85 -15.97
CA ARG A 106 3.68 27.65 -16.34
C ARG A 106 2.46 26.79 -16.72
N GLU A 107 2.64 25.48 -16.84
CA GLU A 107 1.59 24.57 -17.26
C GLU A 107 0.98 23.84 -16.06
N THR A 108 -0.31 23.51 -16.18
CA THR A 108 -0.98 22.59 -15.26
C THR A 108 -1.04 21.22 -15.93
N VAL A 109 -0.50 20.23 -15.25
CA VAL A 109 -0.41 18.84 -15.71
C VAL A 109 -1.09 17.92 -14.71
N GLU A 110 -1.32 16.69 -15.15
CA GLU A 110 -1.81 15.62 -14.29
C GLU A 110 -0.64 14.99 -13.53
N GLY A 111 -0.80 14.79 -12.23
CA GLY A 111 0.20 14.15 -11.39
C GLY A 111 -0.39 13.14 -10.44
N LEU A 112 0.35 12.07 -10.18
CA LEU A 112 -0.01 11.11 -9.14
C LEU A 112 0.23 11.72 -7.75
N ARG A 113 -0.78 11.58 -6.89
CA ARG A 113 -0.75 11.98 -5.50
C ARG A 113 -1.12 10.83 -4.59
N ILE A 114 -0.55 10.87 -3.40
CA ILE A 114 -0.80 9.92 -2.32
C ILE A 114 -1.62 10.65 -1.25
N ARG A 115 -2.54 9.93 -0.61
CA ARG A 115 -3.21 10.34 0.63
C ARG A 115 -3.38 9.13 1.55
N PRO A 116 -3.66 9.33 2.86
CA PRO A 116 -4.02 8.22 3.72
C PRO A 116 -5.17 7.45 3.08
N ALA A 117 -5.02 6.13 2.93
CA ALA A 117 -6.17 5.32 2.56
C ALA A 117 -7.23 5.49 3.66
N ALA A 118 -8.50 5.62 3.28
CA ALA A 118 -9.58 5.49 4.26
C ALA A 118 -9.30 4.23 5.07
N ILE A 119 -9.28 4.36 6.41
CA ILE A 119 -8.92 3.27 7.33
C ILE A 119 -9.74 2.06 6.91
N ARG A 120 -9.11 1.09 6.21
CA ARG A 120 -9.75 -0.20 6.04
C ARG A 120 -9.82 -0.74 7.47
N PRO A 121 -11.00 -1.11 7.98
CA PRO A 121 -11.08 -1.70 9.31
C PRO A 121 -10.06 -2.84 9.34
N LYS A 122 -9.20 -2.86 10.36
CA LYS A 122 -8.25 -3.96 10.55
C LYS A 122 -9.08 -5.24 10.42
N ARG A 123 -8.66 -6.17 9.55
CA ARG A 123 -9.41 -7.40 9.33
C ARG A 123 -9.61 -8.08 10.67
N GLU A 124 -10.85 -8.45 10.96
CA GLU A 124 -11.17 -9.18 12.18
C GLU A 124 -10.49 -10.55 12.11
N LEU A 125 -9.75 -10.88 13.16
CA LEU A 125 -9.20 -12.21 13.36
C LEU A 125 -10.32 -13.12 13.81
N THR A 126 -10.82 -13.94 12.90
CA THR A 126 -11.80 -14.98 13.19
C THR A 126 -11.14 -16.36 13.23
N PRO A 127 -11.72 -17.34 13.95
CA PRO A 127 -11.24 -18.73 13.97
C PRO A 127 -11.20 -19.39 12.58
N ASP A 128 -12.00 -18.90 11.63
CA ASP A 128 -12.02 -19.38 10.25
C ASP A 128 -10.67 -19.21 9.55
N ASN A 129 -9.90 -18.19 9.91
CA ASN A 129 -8.55 -17.98 9.39
C ASN A 129 -7.52 -18.77 10.22
N GLN A 130 -7.60 -20.11 10.14
CA GLN A 130 -6.79 -21.05 10.92
C GLN A 130 -5.29 -20.71 10.95
N LYS A 131 -4.71 -20.27 9.83
CA LYS A 131 -3.28 -19.91 9.76
C LYS A 131 -2.93 -18.69 10.62
N MET A 132 -3.73 -17.64 10.56
CA MET A 132 -3.51 -16.47 11.42
C MET A 132 -3.87 -16.76 12.87
N TRP A 133 -4.92 -17.56 13.10
CA TRP A 133 -5.35 -17.97 14.42
C TRP A 133 -4.26 -18.74 15.18
N LEU A 134 -3.66 -19.75 14.54
CA LEU A 134 -2.54 -20.51 15.11
C LEU A 134 -1.33 -19.62 15.42
N ARG A 135 -0.99 -18.68 14.52
CA ARG A 135 0.10 -17.73 14.78
C ARG A 135 -0.18 -16.81 15.96
N ALA A 136 -1.44 -16.43 16.15
CA ALA A 136 -1.85 -15.60 17.26
C ALA A 136 -1.85 -16.39 18.59
N LEU A 137 -2.24 -17.67 18.57
CA LEU A 137 -2.06 -18.59 19.70
C LEU A 137 -0.57 -18.73 20.09
N ASP A 138 0.31 -18.98 19.12
CA ASP A 138 1.75 -19.07 19.35
C ASP A 138 2.34 -17.76 19.89
N ALA A 139 1.87 -16.62 19.37
CA ALA A 139 2.29 -15.30 19.85
C ALA A 139 1.88 -15.10 21.31
N TYR A 140 0.65 -15.45 21.68
CA TYR A 140 0.18 -15.37 23.07
C TYR A 140 0.98 -16.29 24.00
N LYS A 141 1.22 -17.55 23.60
CA LYS A 141 2.04 -18.48 24.41
C LYS A 141 3.48 -17.99 24.61
N ARG A 142 4.02 -17.23 23.65
CA ARG A 142 5.39 -16.70 23.70
C ARG A 142 5.50 -15.39 24.49
N GLU A 143 4.58 -14.45 24.26
CA GLU A 143 4.68 -13.06 24.76
C GLU A 143 3.76 -12.80 25.97
N GLY A 144 2.78 -13.69 26.23
CA GLY A 144 1.78 -13.53 27.29
C GLY A 144 0.74 -12.44 27.01
N ASN A 145 0.76 -11.83 25.81
CA ASN A 145 -0.18 -10.79 25.38
C ASN A 145 -0.46 -10.91 23.87
N LEU A 146 -1.42 -10.13 23.38
CA LEU A 146 -1.83 -10.10 21.98
C LEU A 146 -1.46 -8.77 21.29
N ASP A 147 -0.63 -7.94 21.90
CA ASP A 147 -0.34 -6.58 21.42
C ASP A 147 0.27 -6.59 20.01
N SER A 148 1.17 -7.54 19.75
CA SER A 148 1.80 -7.74 18.44
C SER A 148 0.82 -8.25 17.36
N VAL A 149 -0.27 -8.88 17.78
CA VAL A 149 -1.36 -9.37 16.93
C VAL A 149 -2.38 -8.25 16.69
N GLU A 150 -2.85 -7.59 17.74
CA GLU A 150 -3.78 -6.45 17.71
C GLU A 150 -3.21 -5.24 16.95
N ALA A 151 -1.88 -5.10 16.88
CA ALA A 151 -1.22 -4.13 16.02
C ALA A 151 -1.58 -4.32 14.53
N ARG A 152 -1.75 -5.58 14.09
CA ARG A 152 -1.90 -5.97 12.67
C ARG A 152 -3.33 -6.33 12.28
N VAL A 153 -4.13 -6.83 13.22
CA VAL A 153 -5.52 -7.27 13.00
C VAL A 153 -6.45 -6.70 14.08
N HIS A 154 -7.74 -6.65 13.82
CA HIS A 154 -8.72 -6.39 14.87
C HIS A 154 -9.07 -7.72 15.52
N ILE A 155 -9.14 -7.79 16.84
CA ILE A 155 -9.65 -8.97 17.54
C ILE A 155 -10.87 -8.46 18.32
N SER A 156 -12.04 -9.02 18.05
CA SER A 156 -13.22 -8.77 18.90
C SER A 156 -13.00 -9.39 20.27
N GLU A 157 -13.68 -8.86 21.30
CA GLU A 157 -13.53 -9.36 22.67
C GLU A 157 -13.87 -10.86 22.78
N GLU A 158 -14.89 -11.32 22.04
CA GLU A 158 -15.27 -12.74 21.98
C GLU A 158 -14.13 -13.61 21.42
N ASN A 159 -13.57 -13.21 20.26
CA ASN A 159 -12.46 -13.94 19.65
C ASN A 159 -11.19 -13.88 20.50
N ARG A 160 -10.98 -12.77 21.22
CA ARG A 160 -9.86 -12.59 22.15
C ARG A 160 -9.93 -13.59 23.29
N GLN A 161 -11.10 -13.72 23.93
CA GLN A 161 -11.32 -14.68 25.01
C GLN A 161 -11.21 -16.13 24.52
N LEU A 162 -11.78 -16.44 23.36
CA LEU A 162 -11.67 -17.78 22.76
C LEU A 162 -10.21 -18.16 22.50
N LEU A 163 -9.42 -17.22 21.98
CA LEU A 163 -8.01 -17.44 21.69
C LEU A 163 -7.21 -17.67 22.97
N ILE A 164 -7.44 -16.86 24.00
CA ILE A 164 -6.78 -17.03 25.32
C ILE A 164 -7.15 -18.38 25.92
N GLN A 165 -8.43 -18.75 25.94
CA GLN A 165 -8.89 -20.03 26.46
C GLN A 165 -8.27 -21.21 25.72
N GLN A 166 -8.20 -21.16 24.38
CA GLN A 166 -7.56 -22.21 23.58
C GLN A 166 -6.04 -22.28 23.82
N ALA A 167 -5.38 -21.15 24.03
CA ALA A 167 -3.95 -21.14 24.33
C ALA A 167 -3.64 -21.71 25.72
N GLU A 168 -4.52 -21.53 26.70
CA GLU A 168 -4.37 -22.08 28.06
C GLU A 168 -4.72 -23.57 28.15
N GLN A 169 -5.58 -24.08 27.27
CA GLN A 169 -6.01 -25.48 27.23
C GLN A 169 -5.10 -26.40 26.41
N SER A 170 -4.14 -25.84 25.66
CA SER A 170 -3.29 -26.55 24.70
C SER A 170 -1.82 -26.45 25.04
#